data_AF-A0A5C7LMB9-F1
#
_entry.id   AF-A0A5C7LMB9-F1
#
_cell.length_a   1.000
_cell.length_b   1.000
_cell.length_c   1.000
_cell.angle_alpha   90.00
_cell.angle_beta   90.00
_cell.angle_gamma   90.00
#
_symmetry.space_group_name_H-M   'P 1'
#
loop_
_entity.id
_entity.type
_entity.pdbx_description
1 polymer ?
#
loop_
_entity_poly.entity_id
_entity_poly.type
_entity_poly.pdbx_seq_one_letter_code
_entity_poly.pdbx_strand_id
1 'polypeptide(L)'
;MAEKYELPEICYDEPVAGQPANPFPFILVKQGKKLPPVLFIEERRETGEVEPGSNGESVEIVDTLMHKFVDMEVLKEKLPPHLNNIVRAALGMKPLEEASASGQAILDKVMAAVEKNRTKKGQKQ
;
A
#
# COMPACT_ATOMS: atom_id res chain seq x y z
N MET A 1 -3.60 11.56 -26.05
CA MET A 1 -2.42 12.06 -25.30
C MET A 1 -2.25 11.19 -24.08
N ALA A 2 -1.03 10.75 -23.74
CA ALA A 2 -0.81 10.01 -22.49
C ALA A 2 -1.21 10.90 -21.30
N GLU A 3 -2.01 10.36 -20.38
CA GLU A 3 -2.42 11.09 -19.17
C GLU A 3 -1.16 11.43 -18.36
N LYS A 4 -1.00 12.71 -17.97
CA LYS A 4 0.19 13.17 -17.25
C LYS A 4 -0.02 12.98 -15.75
N TYR A 5 0.56 11.92 -15.20
CA TYR A 5 0.60 11.67 -13.76
C TYR A 5 1.71 12.51 -13.10
N GLU A 6 1.53 12.84 -11.82
CA GLU A 6 2.63 13.40 -11.04
C GLU A 6 3.65 12.30 -10.74
N LEU A 7 4.93 12.69 -10.63
CA LEU A 7 5.96 11.77 -10.19
C LEU A 7 5.63 11.36 -8.75
N PRO A 8 5.35 10.08 -8.48
CA PRO A 8 4.97 9.64 -7.16
C PRO A 8 6.17 9.67 -6.22
N GLU A 9 5.95 10.17 -5.01
CA GLU A 9 6.91 10.13 -3.91
C GLU A 9 6.34 9.24 -2.81
N ILE A 10 7.09 8.21 -2.41
CA ILE A 10 6.72 7.32 -1.32
C ILE A 10 7.14 7.99 -0.01
N CYS A 11 6.16 8.38 0.79
CA CYS A 11 6.34 9.07 2.06
C CYS A 11 5.94 8.17 3.23
N TYR A 12 6.39 8.54 4.43
CA TYR A 12 5.99 7.94 5.70
C TYR A 12 5.61 9.05 6.68
N ASP A 13 4.68 8.76 7.59
CA ASP A 13 4.32 9.71 8.63
C ASP A 13 5.50 9.90 9.60
N GLU A 14 5.69 11.14 10.05
CA GLU A 14 6.64 11.42 11.13
C GLU A 14 6.17 10.72 12.43
N PRO A 15 7.04 9.97 13.12
CA PRO A 15 6.67 9.33 14.37
C PRO A 15 6.25 10.34 15.44
N VAL A 16 5.05 10.17 15.99
CA VAL A 16 4.58 10.98 17.11
C VAL A 16 5.09 10.39 18.43
N ALA A 17 5.70 11.22 19.27
CA ALA A 17 6.22 10.78 20.56
C ALA A 17 5.16 10.06 21.41
N GLY A 18 5.49 8.87 21.90
CA GLY A 18 4.59 8.04 22.70
C GLY A 18 3.56 7.22 21.89
N GLN A 19 3.59 7.29 20.55
CA GLN A 19 2.77 6.45 19.68
C GLN A 19 3.67 5.55 18.81
N PRO A 20 3.22 4.32 18.48
CA PRO A 20 3.90 3.51 17.47
C PRO A 20 3.94 4.24 16.13
N ALA A 21 5.07 4.17 15.42
CA ALA A 21 5.17 4.71 14.07
C ALA A 21 4.19 3.98 13.13
N ASN A 22 3.57 4.72 12.22
CA ASN A 22 2.73 4.15 11.17
C ASN A 22 3.64 3.48 10.12
N PRO A 23 3.60 2.13 9.96
CA PRO A 23 4.47 1.44 9.02
C PRO A 23 3.97 1.55 7.57
N PHE A 24 2.77 2.08 7.34
CA PHE A 24 2.17 2.15 6.03
C PHE A 24 2.68 3.39 5.28
N PRO A 25 3.31 3.24 4.10
CA PRO A 25 3.66 4.37 3.28
C PRO A 25 2.42 5.01 2.65
N PHE A 26 2.57 6.26 2.22
CA PHE A 26 1.58 6.96 1.42
C PHE A 26 2.22 7.73 0.27
N ILE A 27 1.43 8.08 -0.74
CA ILE A 27 1.82 9.00 -1.81
C ILE A 27 0.94 10.24 -1.69
N LEU A 28 1.56 11.41 -1.53
CA LEU A 28 0.82 12.67 -1.46
C LEU A 28 0.36 13.10 -2.85
N VAL A 29 -0.94 13.03 -3.12
CA VAL A 29 -1.53 13.46 -4.40
C VAL A 29 -2.10 14.86 -4.24
N LYS A 30 -1.63 15.83 -5.04
CA LYS A 30 -2.13 17.20 -4.98
C LYS A 30 -3.57 17.30 -5.47
N GLN A 31 -4.29 18.32 -5.02
CA GLN A 31 -5.68 18.55 -5.45
C GLN A 31 -5.79 18.61 -6.98
N GLY A 32 -6.76 17.89 -7.53
CA GLY A 32 -7.00 17.81 -8.99
C GLY A 32 -6.00 16.94 -9.75
N LYS A 33 -5.08 16.27 -9.06
CA LYS A 33 -4.14 15.30 -9.64
C LYS A 33 -4.61 13.89 -9.37
N LYS A 34 -4.00 12.93 -10.07
CA LYS A 34 -4.33 11.50 -9.99
C LYS A 34 -3.08 10.71 -9.65
N LEU A 35 -3.27 9.67 -8.84
CA LEU A 35 -2.26 8.64 -8.63
C LEU A 35 -2.07 7.86 -9.95
N PRO A 36 -0.83 7.53 -10.35
CA PRO A 36 -0.61 6.62 -11.45
C PRO A 36 -1.16 5.22 -11.10
N PRO A 37 -1.83 4.52 -12.03
CA PRO A 37 -2.41 3.21 -11.77
C PRO A 37 -1.36 2.10 -11.61
N VAL A 38 -0.11 2.36 -12.00
CA VAL A 38 1.02 1.43 -11.90
C VAL A 38 2.27 2.21 -11.45
N LEU A 39 2.98 1.68 -10.46
CA LEU A 39 4.30 2.12 -10.05
C LEU A 39 5.35 1.13 -10.54
N PHE A 40 6.45 1.65 -11.08
CA PHE A 40 7.63 0.89 -11.44
C PHE A 40 8.72 1.21 -10.43
N ILE A 41 9.16 0.21 -9.68
CA ILE A 41 10.10 0.39 -8.57
C ILE A 41 11.24 -0.60 -8.75
N GLU A 42 12.47 -0.10 -8.75
CA GLU A 42 13.67 -0.92 -8.77
C GLU A 42 13.95 -1.48 -7.37
N GLU A 43 14.03 -2.80 -7.25
CA GLU A 43 14.79 -3.42 -6.17
C GLU A 43 16.26 -3.32 -6.53
N ARG A 44 17.04 -2.68 -5.66
CA ARG A 44 18.51 -2.65 -5.74
C ARG A 44 19.07 -3.49 -4.62
N ARG A 45 19.84 -4.51 -4.98
CA ARG A 45 20.43 -5.46 -4.04
C ARG A 45 21.94 -5.31 -4.07
N GLU A 46 22.51 -5.10 -2.90
CA GLU A 46 23.96 -5.08 -2.71
C GLU A 46 24.54 -6.45 -3.05
N THR A 47 25.60 -6.47 -3.87
CA THR A 47 26.32 -7.70 -4.23
C THR A 47 27.54 -7.95 -3.33
N GLY A 48 28.03 -6.90 -2.67
CA GLY A 48 29.30 -6.91 -1.92
C GLY A 48 30.54 -6.72 -2.82
N GLU A 49 30.34 -6.54 -4.13
CA GLU A 49 31.41 -6.26 -5.09
C GLU A 49 31.53 -4.75 -5.35
N VAL A 50 32.74 -4.30 -5.71
CA VAL A 50 33.01 -2.90 -6.03
C VAL A 50 33.75 -2.78 -7.36
N GLU A 51 33.51 -1.69 -8.07
CA GLU A 51 34.23 -1.32 -9.29
C GLU A 51 34.89 0.06 -9.13
N PRO A 52 35.99 0.33 -9.86
CA PRO A 52 36.59 1.66 -9.87
C PRO A 52 35.67 2.63 -10.64
N GLY A 53 35.19 3.64 -9.93
CA GLY A 53 34.39 4.74 -10.45
C GLY A 53 35.20 5.73 -11.27
N SER A 54 34.53 6.78 -11.73
CA SER A 54 35.07 7.74 -12.70
C SER A 54 36.33 8.49 -12.24
N ASN A 55 36.53 8.66 -10.93
CA ASN A 55 37.71 9.28 -10.34
C ASN A 55 38.58 8.26 -9.58
N GLY A 56 38.37 6.95 -9.81
CA GLY A 56 39.07 5.86 -9.14
C GLY A 56 38.54 5.50 -7.74
N GLU A 57 37.45 6.11 -7.30
CA GLU A 57 36.74 5.74 -6.07
C GLU A 57 36.10 4.35 -6.18
N SER A 58 36.04 3.58 -5.10
CA SER A 58 35.28 2.32 -5.08
C SER A 58 33.77 2.62 -5.11
N VAL A 59 33.08 2.14 -6.15
CA VAL A 59 31.63 2.22 -6.30
C VAL A 59 31.05 0.82 -6.13
N GLU A 60 29.99 0.69 -5.33
CA GLU A 60 29.31 -0.59 -5.12
C GLU A 60 28.57 -1.03 -6.38
N ILE A 61 28.74 -2.30 -6.73
CA ILE A 61 27.92 -2.96 -7.75
C ILE A 61 26.59 -3.34 -7.10
N VAL A 62 25.49 -2.98 -7.75
CA VAL A 62 24.14 -3.34 -7.29
C VAL A 62 23.39 -4.10 -8.37
N ASP A 63 22.78 -5.22 -7.97
CA ASP A 63 21.84 -5.94 -8.81
C ASP A 63 20.52 -5.17 -8.83
N THR A 64 19.99 -4.92 -10.02
CA THR A 64 18.76 -4.14 -10.19
C THR A 64 17.67 -4.99 -10.83
N LEU A 65 16.52 -5.08 -10.15
CA LEU A 65 15.33 -5.76 -10.66
C LEU A 65 14.12 -4.82 -10.65
N MET A 66 13.48 -4.64 -11.80
CA MET A 66 12.29 -3.78 -11.91
C MET A 66 11.02 -4.52 -11.49
N HIS A 67 10.35 -3.99 -10.47
CA HIS A 67 9.04 -4.46 -10.00
C HIS A 67 7.91 -3.55 -10.47
N LYS A 68 6.70 -4.11 -10.50
CA LYS A 68 5.47 -3.41 -10.88
C LYS A 68 4.44 -3.55 -9.76
N PHE A 69 4.02 -2.43 -9.20
CA PHE A 69 2.94 -2.37 -8.23
C PHE A 69 1.72 -1.73 -8.87
N VAL A 70 0.56 -2.37 -8.78
CA VAL A 70 -0.65 -1.96 -9.49
C VAL A 70 -1.72 -1.57 -8.48
N ASP A 71 -2.44 -0.48 -8.78
CA ASP A 71 -3.61 -0.10 -8.01
C ASP A 71 -4.75 -1.11 -8.23
N MET A 72 -5.05 -1.87 -7.18
CA MET A 72 -6.10 -2.89 -7.20
C MET A 72 -7.51 -2.30 -7.32
N GLU A 73 -7.73 -1.03 -6.95
CA GLU A 73 -9.02 -0.37 -7.16
C GLU A 73 -9.27 -0.10 -8.65
N VAL A 74 -8.23 0.28 -9.40
CA VAL A 74 -8.33 0.42 -10.86
C VAL A 74 -8.68 -0.91 -11.52
N LEU A 75 -8.08 -2.01 -11.05
CA LEU A 75 -8.41 -3.36 -11.56
C LEU A 75 -9.83 -3.78 -11.20
N LYS A 76 -10.27 -3.49 -9.98
CA LYS A 76 -11.64 -3.76 -9.51
C LYS A 76 -12.69 -3.02 -10.33
N GLU A 77 -12.43 -1.76 -10.72
CA GLU A 77 -13.35 -0.97 -11.54
C GLU A 77 -13.38 -1.44 -13.01
N LYS A 78 -12.24 -1.87 -13.55
CA LYS A 78 -12.10 -2.14 -14.99
C LYS A 78 -12.28 -3.61 -15.37
N LEU A 79 -12.05 -4.54 -14.44
CA LEU A 79 -12.15 -5.97 -14.72
C LEU A 79 -13.51 -6.53 -14.29
N PRO A 80 -14.07 -7.47 -15.08
CA PRO A 80 -15.17 -8.31 -14.61
C PRO A 80 -14.84 -8.99 -13.26
N PRO A 81 -15.82 -9.20 -12.37
CA PRO A 81 -15.58 -9.72 -11.03
C PRO A 81 -14.77 -11.02 -10.99
N HIS A 82 -15.02 -11.95 -11.91
CA HIS A 82 -14.30 -13.22 -11.99
C HIS A 82 -12.81 -13.02 -12.36
N LEU A 83 -12.48 -12.08 -13.26
CA LEU A 83 -11.09 -11.77 -13.61
C LEU A 83 -10.36 -11.07 -12.48
N ASN A 84 -11.03 -10.13 -11.79
CA ASN A 84 -10.46 -9.49 -10.60
C ASN A 84 -10.17 -10.52 -9.49
N ASN A 85 -11.06 -11.49 -9.28
CA ASN A 85 -10.85 -12.56 -8.31
C ASN A 85 -9.65 -13.46 -8.65
N ILE A 86 -9.37 -13.71 -9.94
CA ILE A 86 -8.16 -14.44 -10.36
C ILE A 86 -6.90 -13.66 -9.97
N VAL A 87 -6.85 -12.36 -10.24
CA VAL A 87 -5.71 -11.50 -9.86
C VAL A 87 -5.53 -11.51 -8.33
N ARG A 88 -6.62 -11.33 -7.58
CA ARG A 88 -6.61 -11.37 -6.11
C ARG A 88 -6.06 -12.70 -5.59
N ALA A 89 -6.52 -13.83 -6.11
CA ALA A 89 -6.06 -15.15 -5.70
C ALA A 89 -4.56 -15.35 -6.01
N ALA A 90 -4.08 -14.88 -7.17
CA ALA A 90 -2.67 -14.93 -7.53
C ALA A 90 -1.77 -14.13 -6.56
N LEU A 91 -2.31 -13.09 -5.94
CA LEU A 91 -1.65 -12.28 -4.90
C LEU A 91 -1.90 -12.81 -3.47
N GLY A 92 -2.50 -13.99 -3.31
CA GLY A 92 -2.79 -14.60 -2.00
C GLY A 92 -3.98 -13.96 -1.27
N MET A 93 -4.80 -13.16 -1.95
CA MET A 93 -5.99 -12.54 -1.40
C MET A 93 -7.23 -13.40 -1.64
N LYS A 94 -8.22 -13.28 -0.74
CA LYS A 94 -9.56 -13.85 -0.95
C LYS A 94 -10.30 -13.16 -2.09
N PRO A 95 -11.22 -13.85 -2.79
CA PRO A 95 -12.21 -13.23 -3.67
C PRO A 95 -12.88 -12.03 -2.99
N LEU A 96 -13.26 -11.03 -3.78
CA LEU A 96 -13.72 -9.75 -3.25
C LEU A 96 -14.94 -9.91 -2.32
N GLU A 97 -15.95 -10.69 -2.73
CA GLU A 97 -17.17 -10.93 -1.95
C GLU A 97 -16.87 -11.59 -0.60
N GLU A 98 -16.03 -12.62 -0.59
CA GLU A 98 -15.63 -13.31 0.64
C GLU A 98 -14.84 -12.39 1.58
N ALA A 99 -13.94 -11.58 1.01
CA ALA A 99 -13.15 -10.60 1.76
C ALA A 99 -14.06 -9.54 2.39
N SER A 100 -15.03 -9.01 1.63
CA SER A 100 -16.01 -8.03 2.11
C SER A 100 -16.90 -8.60 3.22
N ALA A 101 -17.42 -9.82 3.06
CA ALA A 101 -18.23 -10.48 4.08
C ALA A 101 -17.44 -10.72 5.38
N SER A 102 -16.18 -11.15 5.24
CA SER A 102 -15.28 -11.34 6.40
C SER A 102 -14.99 -10.01 7.11
N GLY A 103 -14.78 -8.92 6.36
CA GLY A 103 -14.56 -7.59 6.91
C GLY A 103 -15.79 -7.03 7.63
N GLN A 104 -16.98 -7.20 7.05
CA GLN A 104 -18.24 -6.75 7.67
C GLN A 104 -18.46 -7.41 9.03
N ALA A 105 -18.24 -8.73 9.14
CA ALA A 105 -18.39 -9.45 10.39
C ALA A 105 -17.42 -8.95 11.49
N ILE A 106 -16.25 -8.43 11.12
CA ILE A 106 -15.31 -7.80 12.07
C ILE A 106 -15.83 -6.43 12.50
N LEU A 107 -16.30 -5.61 11.55
CA LEU A 107 -16.86 -4.29 11.84
C LEU A 107 -18.08 -4.38 12.77
N ASP A 108 -18.98 -5.32 12.52
CA ASP A 108 -20.17 -5.54 13.36
C ASP A 108 -19.78 -5.86 14.81
N LYS A 109 -18.75 -6.69 15.01
CA LYS A 109 -18.22 -7.02 16.35
C LYS A 109 -17.64 -5.79 17.05
N VAL A 110 -16.89 -4.97 16.32
CA VAL A 110 -16.29 -3.74 16.87
C VAL A 110 -17.39 -2.75 17.25
N MET A 111 -18.38 -2.53 16.39
CA MET A 111 -19.50 -1.63 16.67
C MET A 111 -20.29 -2.06 17.90
N ALA A 112 -20.64 -3.34 18.01
CA ALA A 112 -21.31 -3.89 19.19
C ALA A 112 -20.50 -3.71 20.48
N ALA A 113 -19.16 -3.81 20.41
CA ALA A 113 -18.29 -3.56 21.56
C ALA A 113 -18.25 -2.08 21.96
N VAL A 114 -18.21 -1.16 20.98
CA VAL A 114 -18.24 0.29 21.23
C VAL A 114 -19.55 0.71 21.89
N GLU A 115 -20.69 0.19 21.42
CA GLU A 115 -22.01 0.45 22.02
C GLU A 115 -22.10 -0.04 23.46
N LYS A 116 -21.64 -1.27 23.73
CA LYS A 116 -21.55 -1.82 25.11
C LYS A 116 -20.69 -0.98 26.03
N ASN A 117 -19.60 -0.39 25.52
CA ASN A 117 -18.72 0.47 26.31
C ASN A 117 -19.34 1.85 26.58
N ARG A 118 -20.11 2.38 25.63
CA ARG A 118 -20.87 3.63 25.81
C ARG A 118 -21.94 3.50 26.88
N THR A 119 -22.74 2.44 26.85
CA THR A 119 -23.82 2.20 27.84
C THR A 119 -23.26 1.97 29.25
N LYS A 120 -22.13 1.25 29.38
CA LYS A 120 -21.45 1.07 30.68
C LYS A 120 -20.86 2.35 31.28
N LYS A 121 -20.42 3.30 30.45
CA LYS A 121 -19.94 4.61 30.93
C LYS A 121 -21.09 5.52 31.35
N GLY A 122 -22.24 5.45 30.66
CA GLY A 122 -23.45 6.21 31.02
C GLY A 122 -24.13 5.77 32.32
N GLN A 123 -23.88 4.55 32.80
CA GLN A 123 -24.39 4.05 34.09
C GLN A 123 -23.48 4.36 35.29
N LYS A 124 -22.31 4.98 35.07
CA LYS A 124 -21.33 5.34 36.12
C LYS A 124 -21.30 6.85 36.42
N GLN A 125 -22.32 7.62 35.98
CA GLN A 125 -22.55 9.01 36.36
C GLN A 125 -23.79 9.13 37.23
#